data_AF-A0A926UNI3-F1
#
_entry.id   AF-A0A926UNI3-F1
#
_cell.length_a   1.000
_cell.length_b   1.000
_cell.length_c   1.000
_cell.angle_alpha   90.00
_cell.angle_beta   90.00
_cell.angle_gamma   90.00
#
_symmetry.space_group_name_H-M   'P 1'
#
loop_
_entity.id
_entity.type
_entity.pdbx_description
1 polymer ?
#
loop_
_entity_poly.entity_id
_entity_poly.type
_entity_poly.pdbx_seq_one_letter_code
_entity_poly.pdbx_strand_id
1 'polypeptide(L)'
;MSLNAHEHIQMYLQKYSKRKLDKNDLTAVLRLSQHLRVFGLLSAVGYLNQANAQENNEVRKRTVPVWELLLGQMVDKDKLPSKEEMMTQIVDITRNKPQEYMFMWRKSLLLANHWNFWARAYQED
;
A
#
# COMPACT_ATOMS: atom_id res chain seq x y z
N MET A 1 3.38 4.62 14.75
CA MET A 1 3.99 3.86 13.62
C MET A 1 3.54 2.40 13.61
N SER A 2 3.87 1.57 14.61
CA SER A 2 3.35 0.19 14.66
C SER A 2 1.82 0.14 14.81
N LEU A 3 1.25 0.98 15.68
CA LEU A 3 -0.21 1.10 15.84
C LEU A 3 -0.89 1.62 14.55
N ASN A 4 -0.30 2.59 13.84
CA ASN A 4 -0.85 3.02 12.55
C ASN A 4 -0.86 1.88 11.53
N ALA A 5 0.23 1.11 11.43
CA ALA A 5 0.29 -0.03 10.54
C ALA A 5 -0.72 -1.13 10.94
N HIS A 6 -0.95 -1.32 12.24
CA HIS A 6 -2.01 -2.19 12.77
C HIS A 6 -3.39 -1.73 12.30
N GLU A 7 -3.71 -0.46 12.50
CA GLU A 7 -4.96 0.16 12.02
C GLU A 7 -5.12 -0.02 10.50
N HIS A 8 -4.04 0.10 9.73
CA HIS A 8 -4.11 -0.09 8.28
C HIS A 8 -4.53 -1.51 7.89
N ILE A 9 -4.00 -2.52 8.58
CA ILE A 9 -4.39 -3.92 8.38
C ILE A 9 -5.83 -4.15 8.86
N GLN A 10 -6.23 -3.57 9.99
CA GLN A 10 -7.60 -3.66 10.49
C GLN A 10 -8.62 -3.06 9.52
N MET A 11 -8.34 -1.87 8.97
CA MET A 11 -9.21 -1.23 7.97
C MET A 11 -9.30 -2.07 6.70
N TYR A 12 -8.22 -2.76 6.31
CA TYR A 12 -8.27 -3.70 5.19
C TYR A 12 -9.19 -4.88 5.47
N LEU A 13 -9.00 -5.53 6.62
CA LEU A 13 -9.85 -6.63 7.05
C LEU A 13 -11.33 -6.22 7.11
N GLN A 14 -11.64 -5.06 7.69
CA GLN A 14 -12.99 -4.51 7.76
C GLN A 14 -13.59 -4.24 6.38
N LYS A 15 -12.85 -3.55 5.48
CA LYS A 15 -13.34 -3.22 4.13
C LYS A 15 -13.69 -4.45 3.31
N TYR A 16 -12.92 -5.52 3.46
CA TYR A 16 -13.13 -6.78 2.74
C TYR A 16 -13.88 -7.83 3.56
N SER A 17 -14.45 -7.45 4.71
CA SER A 17 -15.19 -8.35 5.61
C SER A 17 -14.43 -9.63 5.99
N LYS A 18 -13.10 -9.52 6.12
CA LYS A 18 -12.20 -10.61 6.51
C LYS A 18 -11.89 -10.54 8.02
N ARG A 19 -11.69 -11.68 8.66
CA ARG A 19 -11.21 -11.77 10.07
C ARG A 19 -9.70 -11.93 10.17
N LYS A 20 -9.12 -12.60 9.17
CA LYS A 20 -7.70 -12.89 9.03
C LYS A 20 -7.27 -12.63 7.58
N LEU A 21 -5.97 -12.54 7.34
CA LEU A 21 -5.38 -12.40 6.01
C LEU A 21 -5.12 -13.79 5.44
N ASP A 22 -5.57 -14.00 4.21
CA ASP A 22 -5.22 -15.21 3.47
C ASP A 22 -3.78 -15.12 2.93
N LYS A 23 -3.29 -16.23 2.35
CA LYS A 23 -1.93 -16.29 1.79
C LYS A 23 -1.68 -15.25 0.69
N ASN A 24 -2.69 -14.90 -0.11
CA ASN A 24 -2.55 -13.91 -1.18
C ASN A 24 -2.43 -12.50 -0.59
N ASP A 25 -3.22 -12.19 0.44
CA ASP A 25 -3.15 -10.90 1.13
C ASP A 25 -1.78 -10.70 1.76
N LEU A 26 -1.30 -11.69 2.52
CA LEU A 26 0.04 -11.65 3.12
C LEU A 26 1.10 -11.44 2.03
N THR A 27 1.02 -12.21 0.95
CA THR A 27 1.94 -12.08 -0.19
C THR A 27 1.90 -10.67 -0.79
N ALA A 28 0.72 -10.07 -0.92
CA ALA A 28 0.56 -8.71 -1.43
C ALA A 28 1.22 -7.68 -0.50
N VAL A 29 1.07 -7.81 0.82
CA VAL A 29 1.75 -6.93 1.80
C VAL A 29 3.27 -7.05 1.67
N LEU A 30 3.80 -8.27 1.63
CA LEU A 30 5.24 -8.51 1.50
C LEU A 30 5.79 -7.95 0.18
N ARG A 31 5.03 -8.10 -0.91
CA ARG A 31 5.38 -7.52 -2.21
C ARG A 31 5.38 -6.00 -2.18
N LEU A 32 4.44 -5.36 -1.49
CA LEU A 32 4.46 -3.90 -1.31
C LEU A 32 5.74 -3.46 -0.61
N SER A 33 6.09 -4.13 0.49
CA SER A 33 7.30 -3.82 1.25
C SER A 33 8.56 -3.94 0.39
N GLN A 34 8.67 -5.00 -0.41
CA GLN A 34 9.79 -5.17 -1.32
C GLN A 34 9.79 -4.12 -2.43
N HIS A 35 8.63 -3.81 -3.01
CA HIS A 35 8.51 -2.81 -4.08
C HIS A 35 8.90 -1.41 -3.60
N LEU A 36 8.46 -1.01 -2.41
CA LEU A 36 8.81 0.27 -1.81
C LEU A 36 10.31 0.40 -1.56
N ARG A 37 10.98 -0.70 -1.22
CA ARG A 37 12.43 -0.75 -0.99
C ARG A 37 13.24 -0.66 -2.28
N VAL A 38 12.81 -1.37 -3.33
CA VAL A 38 13.58 -1.48 -4.59
C VAL A 38 13.26 -0.34 -5.56
N PHE A 39 11.97 0.01 -5.71
CA PHE A 39 11.50 0.94 -6.74
C PHE A 39 10.92 2.25 -6.18
N GLY A 40 10.67 2.32 -4.88
CA GLY A 40 10.20 3.53 -4.22
C GLY A 40 8.69 3.79 -4.34
N LEU A 41 8.25 4.89 -3.71
CA LEU A 41 6.84 5.23 -3.53
C LEU A 41 6.13 5.61 -4.83
N LEU A 42 6.74 6.47 -5.66
CA LEU A 42 6.17 6.88 -6.94
C LEU A 42 5.88 5.66 -7.84
N SER A 43 6.81 4.71 -7.89
CA SER A 43 6.63 3.47 -8.65
C SER A 43 5.48 2.62 -8.11
N ALA A 44 5.35 2.49 -6.79
CA ALA A 44 4.27 1.72 -6.17
C ALA A 44 2.88 2.30 -6.49
N VAL A 45 2.73 3.62 -6.47
CA VAL A 45 1.47 4.29 -6.86
C VAL A 45 1.25 4.23 -8.36
N GLY A 46 2.30 4.33 -9.17
CA GLY A 46 2.25 4.09 -10.60
C GLY A 46 1.70 2.71 -10.95
N TYR A 47 2.10 1.66 -10.21
CA TYR A 47 1.59 0.29 -10.39
C TYR A 47 0.07 0.18 -10.20
N LEU A 48 -0.52 0.96 -9.29
CA LEU A 48 -1.98 1.01 -9.09
C LEU A 48 -2.74 1.54 -10.32
N ASN A 49 -2.09 2.41 -11.11
CA ASN A 49 -2.71 3.17 -12.20
C ASN A 49 -2.39 2.61 -13.60
N GLN A 50 -1.58 1.55 -13.72
CA GLN A 50 -1.26 0.96 -15.01
C GLN A 50 -2.50 0.39 -15.72
N ALA A 51 -2.82 0.96 -16.89
CA ALA A 51 -3.99 0.64 -17.72
C ALA A 51 -3.83 -0.62 -18.59
N ASN A 52 -2.59 -1.07 -18.86
CA ASN A 52 -2.32 -2.32 -19.61
C ASN A 52 -2.52 -3.57 -18.75
N ALA A 53 -3.59 -3.56 -17.96
CA ALA A 53 -4.11 -4.71 -17.26
C ALA A 53 -4.59 -5.70 -18.32
N GLN A 54 -3.78 -6.72 -18.64
CA GLN A 54 -4.36 -7.95 -19.16
C GLN A 54 -5.45 -8.35 -18.15
N GLU A 55 -6.71 -8.43 -18.60
CA GLU A 55 -7.88 -8.77 -17.75
C GLU A 55 -7.66 -10.08 -16.95
N ASN A 56 -6.71 -10.92 -17.40
CA ASN A 56 -6.29 -12.17 -16.76
C ASN A 56 -5.11 -12.04 -15.78
N ASN A 57 -4.71 -10.82 -15.37
CA ASN A 57 -3.63 -10.66 -14.40
C ASN A 57 -4.11 -10.92 -12.96
N GLU A 58 -4.25 -12.20 -12.64
CA GLU A 58 -4.65 -12.71 -11.31
C GLU A 58 -3.78 -12.20 -10.18
N VAL A 59 -2.49 -11.97 -10.44
CA VAL A 59 -1.57 -11.39 -9.46
C VAL A 59 -1.99 -9.97 -9.10
N ARG A 60 -2.33 -9.15 -10.10
CA ARG A 60 -2.72 -7.75 -9.89
C ARG A 60 -4.07 -7.65 -9.20
N LYS A 61 -5.05 -8.50 -9.55
CA LYS A 61 -6.36 -8.59 -8.89
C LYS A 61 -6.23 -8.81 -7.38
N ARG A 62 -5.22 -9.57 -6.94
CA ARG A 62 -4.95 -9.84 -5.53
C ARG A 62 -4.09 -8.75 -4.86
N THR A 63 -3.19 -8.14 -5.62
CA THR A 63 -2.17 -7.21 -5.09
C THR A 63 -2.72 -5.79 -4.91
N VAL A 64 -3.42 -5.28 -5.94
CA VAL A 64 -3.90 -3.89 -5.98
C VAL A 64 -4.84 -3.53 -4.82
N PRO A 65 -5.83 -4.35 -4.44
CA PRO A 65 -6.73 -4.03 -3.32
C PRO A 65 -6.00 -3.75 -2.00
N VAL A 66 -4.98 -4.55 -1.70
CA VAL A 66 -4.14 -4.38 -0.49
C VAL A 66 -3.30 -3.12 -0.61
N TRP A 67 -2.62 -2.94 -1.75
CA TRP A 67 -1.70 -1.81 -1.95
C TRP A 67 -2.42 -0.47 -1.94
N GLU A 68 -3.55 -0.38 -2.63
CA GLU A 68 -4.40 0.80 -2.68
C GLU A 68 -4.78 1.26 -1.28
N LEU A 69 -5.21 0.33 -0.43
CA LEU A 69 -5.63 0.69 0.92
C LEU A 69 -4.45 1.07 1.82
N LEU A 70 -3.34 0.33 1.78
CA LEU A 70 -2.19 0.62 2.64
C LEU A 70 -1.52 1.94 2.26
N LEU A 71 -1.37 2.20 0.95
CA LEU A 71 -0.80 3.45 0.43
C LEU A 71 -1.77 4.62 0.63
N GLY A 72 -3.06 4.42 0.38
CA GLY A 72 -4.08 5.45 0.60
C GLY A 72 -4.09 5.95 2.04
N GLN A 73 -4.13 5.03 3.02
CA GLN A 73 -4.12 5.42 4.45
C GLN A 73 -2.82 6.11 4.89
N MET A 74 -1.71 5.84 4.21
CA MET A 74 -0.46 6.54 4.49
C MET A 74 -0.48 7.98 3.99
N VAL A 75 -1.13 8.22 2.86
CA VAL A 75 -1.29 9.54 2.22
C VAL A 75 -2.31 10.37 3.00
N ASP A 76 -3.52 9.84 3.18
CA ASP A 76 -4.59 10.46 3.95
C ASP A 76 -5.42 9.37 4.65
N LYS A 77 -5.38 9.37 5.98
CA LYS A 77 -6.06 8.38 6.82
C LYS A 77 -7.56 8.68 6.95
N ASP A 78 -7.95 9.96 6.87
CA ASP A 78 -9.32 10.41 7.12
C ASP A 78 -10.15 10.34 5.83
N LYS A 79 -9.52 10.60 4.68
CA LYS A 79 -10.13 10.48 3.37
C LYS A 79 -9.24 9.67 2.43
N LEU A 80 -9.52 8.38 2.32
CA LEU A 80 -8.83 7.48 1.39
C LEU A 80 -8.89 8.03 -0.06
N PRO A 81 -7.76 8.45 -0.65
CA PRO A 81 -7.73 8.98 -2.00
C PRO A 81 -7.98 7.87 -3.04
N SER A 82 -8.56 8.24 -4.19
CA SER A 82 -8.62 7.36 -5.37
C SER A 82 -7.20 7.05 -5.89
N LYS A 83 -7.07 6.05 -6.77
CA LYS A 83 -5.78 5.70 -7.39
C LYS A 83 -5.21 6.86 -8.19
N GLU A 84 -6.08 7.56 -8.92
CA GLU A 84 -5.76 8.72 -9.74
C GLU A 84 -5.39 9.92 -8.88
N GLU A 85 -6.11 10.14 -7.77
CA GLU A 85 -5.79 11.19 -6.79
C GLU A 85 -4.42 10.92 -6.14
N MET A 86 -4.16 9.68 -5.70
CA MET A 86 -2.85 9.29 -5.16
C MET A 86 -1.73 9.54 -6.17
N MET A 87 -1.93 9.15 -7.43
CA MET A 87 -0.92 9.34 -8.47
C MET A 87 -0.64 10.82 -8.69
N THR A 88 -1.69 11.62 -8.83
CA THR A 88 -1.60 13.07 -9.00
C THR A 88 -0.83 13.71 -7.85
N GLN A 89 -1.21 13.41 -6.60
CA GLN A 89 -0.55 13.95 -5.41
C GLN A 89 0.92 13.55 -5.31
N ILE A 90 1.25 12.27 -5.50
CA ILE A 90 2.63 11.80 -5.39
C ILE A 90 3.50 12.35 -6.53
N VAL A 91 2.97 12.48 -7.75
CA VAL A 91 3.69 13.13 -8.86
C VAL A 91 3.95 14.60 -8.57
N ASP A 92 2.94 15.33 -8.07
CA ASP A 92 3.05 16.73 -7.70
C ASP A 92 4.13 16.94 -6.63
N ILE A 93 4.06 16.17 -5.53
CA ILE A 93 5.03 16.24 -4.43
C ILE A 93 6.44 15.86 -4.92
N THR A 94 6.58 14.87 -5.79
CA THR A 94 7.89 14.49 -6.35
C THR A 94 8.52 15.63 -7.15
N ARG A 95 7.73 16.40 -7.92
CA ARG A 95 8.23 17.48 -8.78
C ARG A 95 8.45 18.79 -8.02
N ASN A 96 7.50 19.14 -7.16
CA ASN A 96 7.41 20.46 -6.56
C ASN A 96 7.95 20.49 -5.13
N LYS A 97 8.03 19.35 -4.45
CA LYS A 97 8.37 19.25 -3.02
C LYS A 97 9.26 18.03 -2.71
N PRO A 98 10.47 17.95 -3.28
CA PRO A 98 11.33 16.75 -3.18
C PRO A 98 11.69 16.36 -1.74
N GLN A 99 11.81 17.32 -0.82
CA GLN A 99 12.05 17.02 0.59
C GLN A 99 10.85 16.32 1.26
N GLU A 100 9.63 16.80 0.98
CA GLU A 100 8.39 16.15 1.45
C GLU A 100 8.25 14.75 0.84
N TYR A 101 8.57 14.60 -0.45
CA TYR A 101 8.61 13.27 -1.10
C TYR A 101 9.56 12.31 -0.38
N MET A 102 10.79 12.75 -0.11
CA MET A 102 11.79 11.93 0.59
C MET A 102 11.33 11.53 1.99
N PHE A 103 10.67 12.45 2.71
CA PHE A 103 10.08 12.14 4.01
C PHE A 103 8.97 11.09 3.89
N MET A 104 8.04 11.27 2.95
CA MET A 104 6.95 10.31 2.70
C MET A 104 7.48 8.93 2.30
N TRP A 105 8.49 8.87 1.44
CA TRP A 105 9.11 7.61 1.06
C TRP A 105 9.81 6.93 2.25
N ARG A 106 10.56 7.67 3.08
CA ARG A 106 11.14 7.09 4.30
C ARG A 106 10.07 6.59 5.27
N LYS A 107 8.97 7.33 5.42
CA LYS A 107 7.81 6.90 6.23
C LYS A 107 7.21 5.60 5.69
N SER A 108 7.10 5.45 4.36
CA SER A 108 6.57 4.22 3.75
C SER A 108 7.47 3.02 4.01
N LEU A 109 8.79 3.19 4.01
CA LEU A 109 9.75 2.14 4.36
C LEU A 109 9.63 1.69 5.82
N LEU A 110 9.42 2.64 6.74
CA LEU A 110 9.19 2.32 8.16
C LEU A 110 7.87 1.59 8.36
N LEU A 111 6.79 2.07 7.73
CA LEU A 111 5.48 1.42 7.77
C LEU A 111 5.51 0.01 7.17
N ALA A 112 6.26 -0.20 6.08
CA ALA A 112 6.38 -1.50 5.43
C ALA A 112 6.88 -2.60 6.38
N ASN A 113 7.83 -2.28 7.27
CA ASN A 113 8.29 -3.24 8.28
C ASN A 113 7.17 -3.61 9.27
N HIS A 114 6.36 -2.62 9.68
CA HIS A 114 5.25 -2.85 10.60
C HIS A 114 4.05 -3.54 9.91
N TRP A 115 3.76 -3.22 8.65
CA TRP A 115 2.76 -3.95 7.87
C TRP A 115 3.15 -5.42 7.74
N ASN A 116 4.42 -5.72 7.48
CA ASN A 116 4.94 -7.09 7.42
C ASN A 116 4.76 -7.85 8.74
N PHE A 117 4.95 -7.17 9.88
CA PHE A 117 4.73 -7.75 11.21
C PHE A 117 3.24 -8.05 11.43
N TRP A 118 2.38 -7.05 11.27
CA TRP A 118 0.94 -7.22 11.52
C TRP A 118 0.27 -8.15 10.52
N ALA A 119 0.68 -8.15 9.26
CA ALA A 119 0.15 -9.07 8.27
C ALA A 119 0.41 -10.54 8.64
N ARG A 120 1.57 -10.84 9.24
CA ARG A 120 1.85 -12.18 9.78
C ARG A 120 1.03 -12.47 11.03
N ALA A 121 0.87 -11.49 11.92
CA ALA A 121 0.08 -11.65 13.13
C ALA A 121 -1.42 -11.91 12.84
N TYR A 122 -1.93 -11.42 11.71
CA TYR A 122 -3.31 -11.65 11.25
C TYR A 122 -3.45 -12.78 10.24
N GLN A 123 -2.40 -13.56 9.95
CA GLN A 123 -2.46 -14.64 8.98
C GLN A 123 -3.43 -15.75 9.44
N GLU A 124 -4.16 -16.34 8.49
CA GLU A 124 -4.81 -17.65 8.69
C GLU A 124 -3.76 -18.72 9.04
N ASP A 125 -4.15 -19.62 9.95
CA ASP A 125 -3.31 -20.75 10.39
C ASP A 125 -3.18 -21.79 9.27
#